data_AF-N9QY41-F1
#
_entry.id   AF-N9QY41-F1
#
_cell.length_a   1.000
_cell.length_b   1.000
_cell.length_c   1.000
_cell.angle_alpha   90.00
_cell.angle_beta   90.00
_cell.angle_gamma   90.00
#
_symmetry.space_group_name_H-M   'P 1'
#
loop_
_entity.id
_entity.type
_entity.pdbx_description
1 polymer ?
#
loop_
_entity_poly.entity_id
_entity_poly.type
_entity_poly.pdbx_seq_one_letter_code
_entity_poly.pdbx_strand_id
1 'polypeptide(L)'
;MAIYHCSTKTVNRSSGRTAVASSAYRAGEKLEDERTGLTHDFTRKDGVAHSEILSNLDIEIDRAELWNLAEKTENRKDARTAREWVIALPDELDADQRKDLAKEFARSLVDRYDVIADLAIHEPSKGGNDKNHHAHIMLTTRKAELDTDNKLTLTTKTDIELSNAKRKSLGMGTTQEDIKQIRETWADLANKALERAGYREKIDHRSYADQNNGLQATIHEGSKVTQLRRQGIDTEISRFNDNVKQQNTQQLEQQKQQKESVLQRGLNRVDQGFEQWQKNQENKRLELERQAEMKRQQELDKQRAEQANRKASRNLDNDGWSR
;
A
#
# COMPACT_ATOMS: atom_id res chain seq x y z
N MET A 1 -7.79 7.09 4.37
CA MET A 1 -7.62 5.70 3.91
C MET A 1 -6.86 5.80 2.61
N ALA A 2 -5.66 5.23 2.59
CA ALA A 2 -4.78 5.23 1.43
C ALA A 2 -5.55 4.73 0.19
N ILE A 3 -5.52 5.52 -0.88
CA ILE A 3 -6.17 5.20 -2.16
C ILE A 3 -5.10 4.71 -3.12
N TYR A 4 -5.36 3.60 -3.81
CA TYR A 4 -4.51 3.16 -4.90
C TYR A 4 -4.77 4.01 -6.15
N HIS A 5 -3.74 4.72 -6.64
CA HIS A 5 -3.71 5.23 -7.99
C HIS A 5 -2.29 5.13 -8.55
N CYS A 6 -2.16 4.53 -9.74
CA CYS A 6 -0.95 4.54 -10.55
C CYS A 6 -1.36 4.38 -12.02
N SER A 7 -1.25 5.46 -12.78
CA SER A 7 -1.64 5.52 -14.19
C SER A 7 -0.50 6.03 -15.05
N THR A 8 -0.48 5.63 -16.32
CA THR A 8 0.51 6.10 -17.29
C THR A 8 -0.16 6.70 -18.52
N LYS A 9 0.43 7.74 -19.07
CA LYS A 9 0.04 8.38 -20.33
C LYS A 9 1.28 8.85 -21.07
N THR A 10 1.16 9.08 -22.37
CA THR A 10 2.26 9.60 -23.19
C THR A 10 2.05 11.08 -23.49
N VAL A 11 3.14 11.83 -23.61
CA VAL A 11 3.15 13.15 -24.22
C VAL A 11 3.47 12.94 -25.69
N ASN A 12 2.53 13.30 -26.55
CA ASN A 12 2.66 13.12 -28.00
C ASN A 12 2.40 14.42 -28.74
N ARG A 13 3.16 14.63 -29.82
CA ARG A 13 3.07 15.82 -30.66
C ARG A 13 1.73 15.96 -31.36
N SER A 14 1.11 14.84 -31.74
CA SER A 14 -0.21 14.84 -32.40
C SER A 14 -1.33 15.44 -31.56
N SER A 15 -1.19 15.46 -30.23
CA SER A 15 -2.13 16.12 -29.32
C SER A 15 -1.87 17.63 -29.14
N GLY A 16 -0.86 18.19 -29.82
CA GLY A 16 -0.43 19.57 -29.64
C GLY A 16 0.32 19.83 -28.33
N ARG A 17 0.73 18.77 -27.62
CA ARG A 17 1.46 18.85 -26.35
C ARG A 17 2.95 18.67 -26.60
N THR A 18 3.76 19.33 -25.77
CA THR A 18 5.22 19.17 -25.76
C THR A 18 5.69 18.70 -24.39
N ALA A 19 6.86 18.06 -24.36
CA ALA A 19 7.48 17.62 -23.12
C ALA A 19 7.90 18.81 -22.27
N VAL A 20 8.44 19.88 -22.90
CA VAL A 20 8.80 21.13 -22.24
C VAL A 20 7.60 21.78 -21.56
N ALA A 21 6.49 21.99 -22.29
CA ALA A 21 5.26 22.54 -21.71
C ALA A 21 4.71 21.67 -20.57
N SER A 22 4.81 20.35 -20.73
CA SER A 22 4.32 19.41 -19.72
C SER A 22 5.16 19.49 -18.45
N SER A 23 6.49 19.46 -18.56
CA SER A 23 7.42 19.56 -17.44
C SER A 23 7.26 20.90 -16.71
N ALA A 24 7.29 22.03 -17.44
CA ALA A 24 7.08 23.37 -16.88
C ALA A 24 5.81 23.44 -16.03
N TYR A 25 4.69 22.90 -16.54
CA TYR A 25 3.41 22.89 -15.83
C TYR A 25 3.42 22.05 -14.54
N ARG A 26 4.21 20.98 -14.49
CA ARG A 26 4.25 20.06 -13.35
C ARG A 26 5.22 20.56 -12.29
N ALA A 27 6.39 21.03 -12.71
CA ALA A 27 7.38 21.62 -11.81
C ALA A 27 6.99 23.03 -11.33
N GLY A 28 6.07 23.72 -12.01
CA GLY A 28 5.73 25.11 -11.67
C GLY A 28 6.83 26.08 -12.09
N GLU A 29 7.46 25.82 -13.25
CA GLU A 29 8.63 26.55 -13.72
C GLU A 29 8.35 27.29 -15.03
N LYS A 30 9.33 28.13 -15.42
CA LYS A 30 9.34 28.82 -16.70
C LYS A 30 10.37 28.18 -17.62
N LEU A 31 9.90 27.52 -18.69
CA LEU A 31 10.78 26.86 -19.67
C LEU A 31 10.48 27.37 -21.08
N GLU A 32 11.50 27.50 -21.91
CA GLU A 32 11.38 27.79 -23.35
C GLU A 32 11.44 26.49 -24.15
N ASP A 33 10.47 26.30 -25.05
CA ASP A 33 10.42 25.19 -25.99
C ASP A 33 11.07 25.63 -27.31
N GLU A 34 12.32 25.23 -27.53
CA GLU A 34 13.13 25.62 -28.70
C GLU A 34 12.49 25.18 -30.02
N ARG A 35 11.73 24.09 -30.01
CA ARG A 35 11.09 23.55 -31.21
C ARG A 35 9.91 24.41 -31.67
N THR A 36 9.17 24.99 -30.73
CA THR A 36 7.98 25.81 -31.02
C THR A 36 8.23 27.31 -30.89
N GLY A 37 9.33 27.72 -30.24
CA GLY A 37 9.64 29.10 -29.89
C GLY A 37 8.73 29.67 -28.79
N LEU A 38 7.97 28.82 -28.10
CA LEU A 38 7.03 29.24 -27.06
C LEU A 38 7.69 29.15 -25.67
N THR A 39 7.49 30.18 -24.85
CA THR A 39 7.83 30.13 -23.43
C THR A 39 6.61 29.74 -22.61
N HIS A 40 6.76 28.72 -21.78
CA HIS A 40 5.74 28.21 -20.87
C HIS A 40 6.06 28.64 -19.44
N ASP A 41 5.36 29.66 -18.94
CA ASP A 41 5.57 30.22 -17.61
C ASP A 41 4.48 29.76 -16.62
N PHE A 42 4.84 28.83 -15.73
CA PHE A 42 3.99 28.33 -14.66
C PHE A 42 4.52 28.67 -13.27
N THR A 43 5.38 29.68 -13.14
CA THR A 43 5.95 30.15 -11.86
C THR A 43 4.92 30.63 -10.85
N ARG A 44 3.70 30.95 -11.32
CA ARG A 44 2.56 31.34 -10.48
C ARG A 44 1.68 30.16 -10.05
N LYS A 45 2.08 28.93 -10.35
CA LYS A 45 1.32 27.73 -10.01
C LYS A 45 1.51 27.41 -8.53
N ASP A 46 0.40 27.38 -7.80
CA ASP A 46 0.38 26.91 -6.43
C ASP A 46 0.33 25.37 -6.34
N GLY A 47 0.75 24.84 -5.20
CA GLY A 47 0.57 23.43 -4.83
C GLY A 47 1.66 22.48 -5.34
N VAL A 48 2.78 22.99 -5.86
CA VAL A 48 3.98 22.15 -6.09
C VAL A 48 4.80 22.12 -4.81
N ALA A 49 4.84 20.96 -4.14
CA ALA A 49 5.60 20.77 -2.90
C ALA A 49 7.08 20.43 -3.14
N HIS A 50 7.38 19.71 -4.23
CA HIS A 50 8.74 19.27 -4.55
C HIS A 50 8.86 19.05 -6.05
N SER A 51 10.02 19.35 -6.63
CA SER A 51 10.37 18.90 -7.97
C SER A 51 11.85 18.57 -8.08
N GLU A 52 12.21 17.55 -8.87
CA GLU A 52 13.58 17.05 -8.96
C GLU A 52 13.80 16.22 -10.24
N ILE A 53 14.97 16.36 -10.85
CA ILE A 53 15.46 15.47 -11.91
C ILE A 53 16.24 14.31 -11.28
N LEU A 54 15.87 13.08 -11.63
CA LEU A 54 16.47 11.85 -11.14
C LEU A 54 17.08 11.08 -12.31
N SER A 55 18.35 10.68 -12.18
CA SER A 55 19.06 9.87 -13.17
C SER A 55 20.12 8.99 -12.50
N ASN A 56 20.65 8.03 -13.24
CA ASN A 56 21.82 7.21 -12.85
C ASN A 56 23.14 7.80 -13.37
N LEU A 57 23.11 9.03 -13.91
CA LEU A 57 24.30 9.71 -14.44
C LEU A 57 24.91 10.59 -13.36
N ASP A 58 26.24 10.62 -13.31
CA ASP A 58 27.01 11.42 -12.34
C ASP A 58 27.22 12.86 -12.84
N ILE A 59 26.11 13.50 -13.24
CA ILE A 59 26.07 14.91 -13.65
C ILE A 59 24.80 15.57 -13.12
N GLU A 60 24.87 16.88 -12.91
CA GLU A 60 23.67 17.70 -12.75
C GLU A 60 23.01 17.91 -14.12
N ILE A 61 21.69 17.74 -14.19
CA ILE A 61 20.92 17.82 -15.43
C ILE A 61 19.91 18.95 -15.30
N ASP A 62 20.07 19.98 -16.13
CA ASP A 62 19.09 21.04 -16.23
C ASP A 62 17.79 20.53 -16.87
N ARG A 63 16.66 20.95 -16.31
CA ARG A 63 15.33 20.51 -16.75
C ARG A 63 14.99 21.04 -18.15
N ALA A 64 15.36 22.29 -18.46
CA ALA A 64 15.10 22.88 -19.78
C ALA A 64 15.94 22.16 -20.85
N GLU A 65 17.23 21.93 -20.57
CA GLU A 65 18.13 21.19 -21.45
C GLU A 65 17.61 19.77 -21.72
N LEU A 66 17.22 19.04 -20.67
CA LEU A 66 16.67 17.69 -20.78
C LEU A 66 15.46 17.61 -21.71
N TRP A 67 14.46 18.47 -21.48
CA TRP A 67 13.20 18.35 -22.21
C TRP A 67 13.29 18.93 -23.62
N ASN A 68 14.15 19.91 -23.87
CA ASN A 68 14.48 20.33 -25.24
C ASN A 68 15.27 19.24 -25.98
N LEU A 69 16.21 18.55 -25.31
CA LEU A 69 16.87 17.37 -25.89
C LEU A 69 15.86 16.29 -26.25
N ALA A 70 14.93 15.94 -25.35
CA ALA A 70 13.88 14.95 -25.62
C ALA A 70 12.97 15.33 -26.79
N GLU A 71 12.59 16.62 -26.92
CA GLU A 71 11.88 17.11 -28.09
C GLU A 71 12.75 16.99 -29.35
N LYS A 72 14.02 17.39 -29.31
CA LYS A 72 14.93 17.38 -30.47
C LYS A 72 15.25 15.96 -30.97
N THR A 73 15.39 14.98 -30.08
CA THR A 73 15.75 13.59 -30.45
C THR A 73 14.65 12.87 -31.24
N GLU A 74 13.40 13.31 -31.13
CA GLU A 74 12.28 12.71 -31.85
C GLU A 74 11.99 13.43 -33.18
N ASN A 75 12.04 12.69 -34.29
CA ASN A 75 11.99 13.28 -35.64
C ASN A 75 10.61 13.20 -36.33
N ARG A 76 9.63 12.53 -35.71
CA ARG A 76 8.30 12.33 -36.31
C ARG A 76 7.27 13.35 -35.79
N LYS A 77 6.32 13.73 -36.66
CA LYS A 77 5.21 14.62 -36.28
C LYS A 77 4.25 14.04 -35.24
N ASP A 78 4.20 12.71 -35.13
CA ASP A 78 3.37 11.96 -34.19
C ASP A 78 4.22 11.30 -33.08
N ALA A 79 5.46 11.74 -32.90
CA ALA A 79 6.35 11.18 -31.92
C ALA A 79 5.83 11.36 -30.48
N ARG A 80 6.21 10.39 -29.63
CA ARG A 80 6.09 10.46 -28.18
C ARG A 80 7.37 11.03 -27.62
N THR A 81 7.30 12.17 -26.95
CA THR A 81 8.47 12.88 -26.43
C THR A 81 8.68 12.65 -24.94
N ALA A 82 7.65 12.19 -24.23
CA ALA A 82 7.76 11.73 -22.84
C ALA A 82 6.71 10.66 -22.52
N ARG A 83 6.95 9.89 -21.46
CA ARG A 83 5.93 9.10 -20.76
C ARG A 83 5.73 9.66 -19.37
N GLU A 84 4.49 9.83 -18.94
CA GLU A 84 4.15 10.33 -17.62
C GLU A 84 3.50 9.21 -16.80
N TRP A 85 3.95 9.04 -15.57
CA TRP A 85 3.29 8.28 -14.53
C TRP A 85 2.67 9.24 -13.52
N VAL A 86 1.46 8.92 -13.07
CA VAL A 86 0.76 9.66 -11.99
C VAL A 86 0.41 8.69 -10.89
N ILE A 87 0.90 8.97 -9.68
CA ILE A 87 0.67 8.16 -8.49
C ILE A 87 -0.05 8.97 -7.41
N ALA A 88 -0.99 8.36 -6.70
CA ALA A 88 -1.55 8.96 -5.48
C ALA A 88 -0.65 8.61 -4.29
N LEU A 89 -0.27 9.60 -3.50
CA LEU A 89 0.55 9.43 -2.31
C LEU A 89 -0.37 9.30 -1.09
N PRO A 90 -0.15 8.33 -0.18
CA PRO A 90 -0.99 8.17 1.00
C PRO A 90 -0.99 9.43 1.88
N ASP A 91 -2.19 9.91 2.24
CA ASP A 91 -2.38 11.07 3.12
C ASP A 91 -1.92 10.79 4.55
N GLU A 92 -1.88 9.51 4.92
CA GLU A 92 -1.36 9.01 6.19
C GLU A 92 0.15 9.29 6.38
N LEU A 93 0.91 9.42 5.29
CA LEU A 93 2.33 9.73 5.33
C LEU A 93 2.56 11.24 5.42
N ASP A 94 3.59 11.64 6.18
CA ASP A 94 4.01 13.04 6.23
C ASP A 94 4.67 13.50 4.91
N ALA A 95 5.00 14.79 4.81
CA ALA A 95 5.56 15.37 3.59
C ALA A 95 6.90 14.74 3.17
N ASP A 96 7.79 14.45 4.12
CA ASP A 96 9.10 13.88 3.84
C ASP A 96 8.98 12.40 3.46
N GLN A 97 8.16 11.63 4.17
CA GLN A 97 7.85 10.24 3.83
C GLN A 97 7.24 10.10 2.43
N ARG A 98 6.32 11.01 2.07
CA ARG A 98 5.74 11.05 0.72
C ARG A 98 6.76 11.38 -0.35
N LYS A 99 7.67 12.33 -0.07
CA LYS A 99 8.78 12.67 -0.97
C LYS A 99 9.71 11.48 -1.18
N ASP A 100 10.13 10.81 -0.11
CA ASP A 100 11.01 9.65 -0.19
C ASP A 100 10.36 8.49 -0.94
N LEU A 101 9.08 8.20 -0.68
CA LEU A 101 8.31 7.19 -1.41
C LEU A 101 8.20 7.50 -2.91
N ALA A 102 7.90 8.76 -3.26
CA ALA A 102 7.83 9.18 -4.66
C ALA A 102 9.18 9.06 -5.37
N LYS A 103 10.28 9.44 -4.70
CA LYS A 103 11.65 9.29 -5.20
C LYS A 103 12.03 7.82 -5.37
N GLU A 104 11.70 6.96 -4.41
CA GLU A 104 11.97 5.52 -4.49
C GLU A 104 11.26 4.89 -5.70
N PHE A 105 9.99 5.23 -5.92
CA PHE A 105 9.27 4.75 -7.09
C PHE A 105 9.84 5.31 -8.41
N ALA A 106 10.17 6.60 -8.47
CA ALA A 106 10.79 7.20 -9.65
C ALA A 106 12.15 6.57 -9.97
N ARG A 107 13.00 6.31 -8.95
CA ARG A 107 14.27 5.59 -9.11
C ARG A 107 14.08 4.17 -9.64
N SER A 108 13.05 3.45 -9.17
CA SER A 108 12.74 2.13 -9.73
C SER A 108 12.46 2.14 -11.24
N LEU A 109 11.94 3.25 -11.77
CA LEU A 109 11.70 3.44 -13.20
C LEU A 109 12.98 3.85 -13.95
N VAL A 110 13.79 4.72 -13.34
CA VAL A 110 15.14 5.09 -13.82
C VAL A 110 16.00 3.84 -13.98
N ASP A 111 16.11 3.04 -12.93
CA ASP A 111 16.92 1.81 -12.90
C ASP A 111 16.41 0.76 -13.88
N ARG A 112 15.09 0.62 -14.01
CA ARG A 112 14.49 -0.40 -14.89
C ARG A 112 14.68 -0.10 -16.38
N TYR A 113 14.70 1.18 -16.76
CA TYR A 113 14.65 1.59 -18.16
C TYR A 113 15.85 2.40 -18.64
N ASP A 114 16.83 2.67 -17.78
CA ASP A 114 17.99 3.54 -18.04
C ASP A 114 17.56 4.95 -18.49
N VAL A 115 16.50 5.50 -17.88
CA VAL A 115 15.89 6.78 -18.26
C VAL A 115 16.22 7.89 -17.26
N ILE A 116 15.92 9.12 -17.65
CA ILE A 116 15.83 10.23 -16.71
C ILE A 116 14.36 10.42 -16.32
N ALA A 117 14.10 10.66 -15.04
CA ALA A 117 12.79 10.96 -14.49
C ALA A 117 12.74 12.40 -13.96
N ASP A 118 11.73 13.17 -14.36
CA ASP A 118 11.37 14.47 -13.78
C ASP A 118 10.18 14.27 -12.84
N LEU A 119 10.46 14.32 -11.55
CA LEU A 119 9.50 14.15 -10.48
C LEU A 119 8.94 15.52 -10.08
N ALA A 120 7.61 15.62 -9.95
CA ALA A 120 6.94 16.75 -9.31
C ALA A 120 5.84 16.24 -8.37
N ILE A 121 5.87 16.68 -7.11
CA ILE A 121 4.91 16.30 -6.06
C ILE A 121 3.96 17.46 -5.85
N HIS A 122 2.65 17.18 -5.94
CA HIS A 122 1.59 18.16 -5.78
C HIS A 122 0.80 17.92 -4.49
N GLU A 123 0.44 19.02 -3.85
CA GLU A 123 -0.44 19.05 -2.68
C GLU A 123 -1.91 19.20 -3.09
N PRO A 124 -2.84 18.80 -2.21
CA PRO A 124 -4.23 19.20 -2.26
C PRO A 124 -4.43 20.68 -2.57
N SER A 125 -5.39 20.98 -3.45
CA SER A 125 -5.79 22.36 -3.71
C SER A 125 -6.42 23.00 -2.46
N LYS A 126 -6.04 24.25 -2.17
CA LYS A 126 -6.64 25.04 -1.08
C LYS A 126 -8.17 25.13 -1.25
N GLY A 127 -8.92 24.69 -0.24
CA GLY A 127 -10.39 24.75 -0.19
C GLY A 127 -11.14 23.50 -0.64
N GLY A 128 -10.43 22.46 -1.10
CA GLY A 128 -11.01 21.13 -1.31
C GLY A 128 -10.84 20.25 -0.07
N ASN A 129 -11.81 19.39 0.23
CA ASN A 129 -11.65 18.32 1.23
C ASN A 129 -10.83 17.13 0.67
N ASP A 130 -10.05 17.38 -0.39
CA ASP A 130 -9.43 16.37 -1.23
C ASP A 130 -8.03 16.12 -0.70
N LYS A 131 -7.85 15.05 0.08
CA LYS A 131 -6.56 14.55 0.62
C LYS A 131 -5.65 13.99 -0.48
N ASN A 132 -5.73 14.55 -1.67
CA ASN A 132 -5.16 14.04 -2.91
C ASN A 132 -3.73 14.55 -3.13
N HIS A 133 -2.82 14.11 -2.26
CA HIS A 133 -1.40 14.20 -2.53
C HIS A 133 -1.07 13.28 -3.70
N HIS A 134 -0.36 13.78 -4.70
CA HIS A 134 0.00 12.98 -5.88
C HIS A 134 1.33 13.41 -6.46
N ALA A 135 1.98 12.52 -7.19
CA ALA A 135 3.20 12.83 -7.92
C ALA A 135 3.04 12.56 -9.41
N HIS A 136 3.58 13.48 -10.20
CA HIS A 136 3.83 13.34 -11.63
C HIS A 136 5.29 12.94 -11.83
N ILE A 137 5.52 11.88 -12.61
CA ILE A 137 6.87 11.39 -12.94
C ILE A 137 6.95 11.29 -14.46
N MET A 138 7.62 12.25 -15.09
CA MET A 138 7.86 12.23 -16.53
C MET A 138 9.18 11.53 -16.83
N LEU A 139 9.14 10.52 -17.69
CA LEU A 139 10.30 9.76 -18.16
C LEU A 139 10.65 10.16 -19.59
N THR A 140 11.94 10.18 -19.90
CA THR A 140 12.41 10.18 -21.29
C THR A 140 11.93 8.90 -21.99
N THR A 141 11.63 8.99 -23.30
CA THR A 141 11.22 7.83 -24.11
C THR A 141 12.40 7.00 -24.63
N ARG A 142 13.61 7.45 -24.31
CA ARG A 142 14.89 6.87 -24.71
C ARG A 142 15.81 6.77 -23.51
N LYS A 143 16.74 5.82 -23.59
CA LYS A 143 17.81 5.65 -22.61
C LYS A 143 18.68 6.90 -22.57
N ALA A 144 19.17 7.24 -21.38
CA ALA A 144 20.03 8.39 -21.14
C ALA A 144 21.45 7.93 -20.83
N GLU A 145 22.43 8.49 -21.54
CA GLU A 145 23.84 8.15 -21.43
C GLU A 145 24.68 9.44 -21.51
N LEU A 146 25.93 9.38 -21.07
CA LEU A 146 26.93 10.42 -21.35
C LEU A 146 27.74 10.01 -22.58
N ASP A 147 27.93 10.95 -23.50
CA ASP A 147 28.86 10.75 -24.61
C ASP A 147 30.32 10.85 -24.17
N THR A 148 31.26 10.74 -25.12
CA THR A 148 32.70 10.82 -24.85
C THR A 148 33.17 12.15 -24.27
N ASP A 149 32.37 13.21 -24.40
CA ASP A 149 32.64 14.55 -23.87
C ASP A 149 31.87 14.84 -22.57
N ASN A 150 31.31 13.80 -21.93
CA ASN A 150 30.42 13.89 -20.77
C ASN A 150 29.14 14.70 -20.98
N LYS A 151 28.62 14.75 -22.22
CA LYS A 151 27.35 15.43 -22.51
C LYS A 151 26.20 14.45 -22.51
N LEU A 152 25.08 14.88 -21.93
CA LEU A 152 23.85 14.12 -21.91
C LEU A 152 23.37 13.82 -23.34
N THR A 153 23.14 12.54 -23.63
CA THR A 153 22.59 12.05 -24.89
C THR A 153 21.43 11.09 -24.64
N LEU A 154 20.40 11.16 -25.50
CA LEU A 154 19.30 10.20 -25.51
C LEU A 154 19.46 9.21 -26.67
N THR A 155 19.63 7.93 -26.34
CA THR A 155 20.05 6.89 -27.30
C THR A 155 18.86 6.10 -27.85
N THR A 156 18.79 4.80 -27.56
CA THR A 156 17.76 3.89 -28.06
C THR A 156 16.44 4.06 -27.31
N LYS A 157 15.32 3.69 -27.96
CA LYS A 157 14.01 3.69 -27.29
C LYS A 157 14.00 2.68 -26.15
N THR A 158 13.37 3.06 -25.05
CA THR A 158 13.18 2.19 -23.90
C THR A 158 12.19 1.09 -24.24
N ASP A 159 12.31 -0.04 -23.54
CA ASP A 159 11.49 -1.22 -23.83
C ASP A 159 9.99 -0.93 -23.75
N ILE A 160 9.55 -0.11 -22.79
CA ILE A 160 8.15 0.29 -22.62
C ILE A 160 7.60 1.12 -23.80
N GLU A 161 8.48 1.75 -24.59
CA GLU A 161 8.11 2.52 -25.78
C GLU A 161 8.13 1.71 -27.09
N LEU A 162 8.63 0.47 -27.04
CA LEU A 162 8.59 -0.43 -28.19
C LEU A 162 7.16 -0.92 -28.47
N SER A 163 6.85 -1.16 -29.75
CA SER A 163 5.58 -1.79 -30.12
C SER A 163 5.55 -3.24 -29.63
N ASN A 164 4.35 -3.77 -29.31
CA ASN A 164 4.21 -5.18 -28.93
C ASN A 164 4.72 -6.13 -30.02
N ALA A 165 4.64 -5.75 -31.31
CA ALA A 165 5.22 -6.53 -32.40
C ALA A 165 6.75 -6.60 -32.30
N LYS A 166 7.42 -5.47 -32.02
CA LYS A 166 8.88 -5.45 -31.82
C LYS A 166 9.27 -6.19 -30.56
N ARG A 167 8.56 -5.99 -29.44
CA ARG A 167 8.79 -6.71 -28.18
C ARG A 167 8.69 -8.23 -28.37
N LYS A 168 7.65 -8.70 -29.07
CA LYS A 168 7.50 -10.12 -29.42
C LYS A 168 8.69 -10.64 -30.23
N SER A 169 9.18 -9.87 -31.20
CA SER A 169 10.36 -10.26 -32.00
C SER A 169 11.66 -10.37 -31.18
N LEU A 170 11.71 -9.70 -30.01
CA LEU A 170 12.83 -9.73 -29.07
C LEU A 170 12.62 -10.74 -27.93
N GLY A 171 11.55 -11.55 -27.96
CA GLY A 171 11.24 -12.50 -26.89
C GLY A 171 10.74 -11.86 -25.58
N MET A 172 10.31 -10.60 -25.64
CA MET A 172 9.83 -9.85 -24.47
C MET A 172 8.32 -10.01 -24.27
N GLY A 173 7.87 -9.85 -23.03
CA GLY A 173 6.46 -9.67 -22.68
C GLY A 173 5.86 -8.40 -23.30
N THR A 174 4.55 -8.21 -23.16
CA THR A 174 3.84 -7.05 -23.71
C THR A 174 4.05 -5.79 -22.86
N THR A 175 3.81 -4.61 -23.44
CA THR A 175 3.79 -3.34 -22.68
C THR A 175 2.73 -3.37 -21.56
N GLN A 176 1.63 -4.09 -21.74
CA GLN A 176 0.57 -4.20 -20.73
C GLN A 176 1.04 -4.99 -19.49
N GLU A 177 1.87 -6.01 -19.69
CA GLU A 177 2.49 -6.77 -18.60
C GLU A 177 3.48 -5.91 -17.82
N ASP A 178 4.32 -5.12 -18.50
CA ASP A 178 5.19 -4.13 -17.84
C ASP A 178 4.38 -3.15 -17.00
N ILE A 179 3.29 -2.60 -17.55
CA ILE A 179 2.41 -1.67 -16.82
C ILE A 179 1.82 -2.35 -15.58
N LYS A 180 1.40 -3.63 -15.67
CA LYS A 180 0.88 -4.37 -14.52
C LYS A 180 1.95 -4.55 -13.44
N GLN A 181 3.18 -4.89 -13.81
CA GLN A 181 4.30 -5.03 -12.87
C GLN A 181 4.70 -3.70 -12.22
N ILE A 182 4.69 -2.60 -12.96
CA ILE A 182 4.97 -1.27 -12.41
C ILE A 182 3.89 -0.86 -11.41
N ARG A 183 2.63 -1.15 -11.71
CA ARG A 183 1.49 -0.94 -10.81
C ARG A 183 1.62 -1.76 -9.52
N GLU A 184 2.03 -3.01 -9.63
CA GLU A 184 2.36 -3.86 -8.48
C GLU A 184 3.52 -3.28 -7.67
N THR A 185 4.61 -2.90 -8.32
CA THR A 185 5.78 -2.25 -7.69
C THR A 185 5.37 -1.02 -6.89
N TRP A 186 4.49 -0.18 -7.45
CA TRP A 186 3.95 0.97 -6.73
C TRP A 186 3.18 0.58 -5.46
N ALA A 187 2.27 -0.41 -5.57
CA ALA A 187 1.52 -0.88 -4.40
C ALA A 187 2.47 -1.41 -3.31
N ASP A 188 3.49 -2.18 -3.68
CA ASP A 188 4.44 -2.75 -2.74
C ASP A 188 5.27 -1.67 -2.02
N LEU A 189 5.76 -0.67 -2.75
CA LEU A 189 6.50 0.44 -2.15
C LEU A 189 5.63 1.26 -1.20
N ALA A 190 4.42 1.62 -1.63
CA ALA A 190 3.49 2.38 -0.80
C ALA A 190 3.07 1.60 0.46
N ASN A 191 2.81 0.29 0.34
CA ASN A 191 2.49 -0.57 1.47
C ASN A 191 3.65 -0.69 2.46
N LYS A 192 4.89 -0.81 1.97
CA LYS A 192 6.09 -0.81 2.82
C LYS A 192 6.26 0.52 3.55
N ALA A 193 6.01 1.64 2.88
CA ALA A 193 6.08 2.96 3.49
C ALA A 193 5.01 3.14 4.59
N LEU A 194 3.77 2.74 4.33
CA LEU A 194 2.68 2.74 5.31
C LEU A 194 3.01 1.87 6.53
N GLU A 195 3.52 0.65 6.31
CA GLU A 195 3.93 -0.25 7.39
C GLU A 195 5.06 0.34 8.24
N ARG A 196 6.09 0.93 7.61
CA ARG A 196 7.18 1.62 8.33
C ARG A 196 6.69 2.81 9.16
N ALA A 197 5.64 3.49 8.71
CA ALA A 197 5.00 4.59 9.43
C ALA A 197 3.97 4.11 10.49
N GLY A 198 3.80 2.80 10.67
CA GLY A 198 2.92 2.22 11.69
C GLY A 198 1.45 2.06 11.28
N TYR A 199 1.13 2.26 9.99
CA TYR A 199 -0.21 2.07 9.45
C TYR A 199 -0.44 0.61 9.06
N ARG A 200 -1.66 0.12 9.30
CA ARG A 200 -2.07 -1.26 8.96
C ARG A 200 -2.77 -1.33 7.62
N GLU A 201 -3.22 -0.18 7.13
CA GLU A 201 -3.86 0.01 5.84
C GLU A 201 -2.94 -0.44 4.72
N LYS A 202 -3.51 -1.11 3.73
CA LYS A 202 -2.81 -1.53 2.53
C LYS A 202 -3.61 -1.15 1.29
N ILE A 203 -2.89 -0.79 0.25
CA ILE A 203 -3.42 -0.55 -1.09
C ILE A 203 -3.17 -1.78 -1.97
N ASP A 204 -4.04 -1.99 -2.95
CA ASP A 204 -3.95 -3.11 -3.89
C ASP A 204 -4.07 -2.59 -5.32
N HIS A 205 -3.14 -3.02 -6.18
CA HIS A 205 -3.04 -2.56 -7.56
C HIS A 205 -4.09 -3.18 -8.51
N ARG A 206 -4.68 -4.30 -8.10
CA ARG A 206 -5.65 -5.09 -8.84
C ARG A 206 -7.02 -4.42 -8.82
N SER A 207 -7.84 -4.69 -9.83
CA SER A 207 -9.23 -4.21 -9.84
C SER A 207 -10.03 -4.85 -8.69
N TYR A 208 -11.14 -4.24 -8.27
CA TYR A 208 -12.03 -4.86 -7.27
C TYR A 208 -12.53 -6.24 -7.69
N ALA A 209 -12.77 -6.44 -9.00
CA ALA A 209 -13.11 -7.74 -9.56
C ALA A 209 -11.98 -8.76 -9.34
N ASP A 210 -10.74 -8.40 -9.66
CA ASP A 210 -9.57 -9.29 -9.48
C ASP A 210 -9.23 -9.56 -8.02
N GLN A 211 -9.61 -8.65 -7.11
CA GLN A 211 -9.49 -8.86 -5.66
C GLN A 211 -10.56 -9.81 -5.11
N ASN A 212 -11.63 -10.08 -5.87
CA ASN A 212 -12.81 -10.85 -5.44
C ASN A 212 -13.41 -10.33 -4.12
N ASN A 213 -13.36 -9.01 -3.91
CA ASN A 213 -13.80 -8.37 -2.66
C ASN A 213 -15.30 -8.00 -2.64
N GLY A 214 -15.98 -8.21 -3.79
CA GLY A 214 -17.39 -7.90 -3.98
C GLY A 214 -17.72 -6.42 -4.11
N LEU A 215 -16.73 -5.53 -4.17
CA LEU A 215 -16.91 -4.09 -4.35
C LEU A 215 -17.13 -3.74 -5.83
N GLN A 216 -17.93 -2.72 -6.07
CA GLN A 216 -18.22 -2.23 -7.41
C GLN A 216 -17.31 -1.04 -7.77
N ALA A 217 -16.78 -1.04 -8.99
CA ALA A 217 -15.98 0.07 -9.50
C ALA A 217 -16.87 1.24 -9.95
N THR A 218 -16.40 2.47 -9.69
CA THR A 218 -17.02 3.70 -10.20
C THR A 218 -16.68 3.92 -11.68
N ILE A 219 -17.52 4.69 -12.38
CA ILE A 219 -17.27 5.16 -13.74
C ILE A 219 -16.35 6.38 -13.69
N HIS A 220 -15.40 6.48 -14.62
CA HIS A 220 -14.50 7.64 -14.69
C HIS A 220 -15.29 8.94 -14.97
N GLU A 221 -15.17 9.91 -14.07
CA GLU A 221 -15.69 11.26 -14.28
C GLU A 221 -14.69 12.08 -15.09
N GLY A 222 -15.01 12.32 -16.36
CA GLY A 222 -14.23 13.24 -17.18
C GLY A 222 -14.29 14.68 -16.66
N SER A 223 -13.36 15.52 -17.11
CA SER A 223 -13.23 16.92 -16.68
C SER A 223 -14.53 17.72 -16.71
N LYS A 224 -15.36 17.53 -17.74
CA LYS A 224 -16.67 18.18 -17.86
C LYS A 224 -17.64 17.76 -16.76
N VAL A 225 -17.67 16.47 -16.41
CA VAL A 225 -18.51 15.94 -15.34
C VAL A 225 -18.06 16.50 -13.99
N THR A 226 -16.76 16.49 -13.73
CA THR A 226 -16.18 17.06 -12.51
C THR A 226 -16.46 18.57 -12.41
N GLN A 227 -16.40 19.31 -13.52
CA GLN A 227 -16.71 20.74 -13.56
C GLN A 227 -18.18 21.01 -13.23
N LEU A 228 -19.10 20.26 -13.84
CA LEU A 228 -20.54 20.38 -13.55
C LEU A 228 -20.83 20.08 -12.07
N ARG A 229 -20.21 19.03 -11.51
CA ARG A 229 -20.33 18.72 -10.08
C ARG A 229 -19.84 19.86 -9.18
N ARG A 230 -18.72 20.52 -9.52
CA ARG A 230 -18.24 21.71 -8.78
C ARG A 230 -19.21 22.89 -8.83
N GLN A 231 -20.07 22.95 -9.85
CA GLN A 231 -21.14 23.93 -9.97
C GLN A 231 -22.44 23.47 -9.26
N GLY A 232 -22.41 22.34 -8.55
CA GLY A 232 -23.58 21.76 -7.90
C GLY A 232 -24.54 21.02 -8.84
N ILE A 233 -24.10 20.69 -10.06
CA ILE A 233 -24.92 20.01 -11.08
C ILE A 233 -24.57 18.51 -11.11
N ASP A 234 -25.53 17.69 -10.68
CA ASP A 234 -25.39 16.23 -10.69
C ASP A 234 -25.80 15.61 -12.02
N THR A 235 -24.82 15.04 -12.71
CA THR A 235 -24.96 14.15 -13.87
C THR A 235 -25.36 12.72 -13.46
N GLU A 236 -25.79 11.91 -14.43
CA GLU A 236 -26.04 10.47 -14.21
C GLU A 236 -24.80 9.74 -13.70
N ILE A 237 -23.62 10.06 -14.25
CA ILE A 237 -22.33 9.46 -13.85
C ILE A 237 -22.02 9.78 -12.39
N SER A 238 -22.17 11.04 -11.98
CA SER A 238 -21.94 11.46 -10.59
C SER A 238 -22.88 10.74 -9.63
N ARG A 239 -24.19 10.66 -9.94
CA ARG A 239 -25.17 9.96 -9.09
C ARG A 239 -24.88 8.46 -8.99
N PHE A 240 -24.53 7.83 -10.11
CA PHE A 240 -24.13 6.43 -10.14
C PHE A 240 -22.91 6.19 -9.25
N ASN A 241 -21.88 7.02 -9.37
CA ASN A 241 -20.67 6.90 -8.56
C ASN A 241 -20.94 7.10 -7.07
N ASP A 242 -21.82 8.04 -6.72
CA ASP A 242 -22.16 8.30 -5.32
C ASP A 242 -22.94 7.12 -4.72
N ASN A 243 -23.85 6.52 -5.49
CA ASN A 243 -24.54 5.28 -5.10
C ASN A 243 -23.55 4.12 -4.90
N VAL A 244 -22.64 3.89 -5.85
CA VAL A 244 -21.61 2.85 -5.75
C VAL A 244 -20.71 3.05 -4.53
N LYS A 245 -20.27 4.30 -4.27
CA LYS A 245 -19.48 4.63 -3.07
C LYS A 245 -20.24 4.33 -1.79
N GLN A 246 -21.53 4.67 -1.73
CA GLN A 246 -22.37 4.40 -0.57
C GLN A 246 -22.53 2.88 -0.33
N GLN A 247 -22.82 2.12 -1.38
CA GLN A 247 -22.94 0.65 -1.30
C GLN A 247 -21.63 -0.01 -0.86
N ASN A 248 -20.51 0.37 -1.47
CA ASN A 248 -19.19 -0.13 -1.09
C ASN A 248 -18.86 0.17 0.37
N THR A 249 -19.20 1.38 0.85
CA THR A 249 -18.98 1.78 2.25
C THR A 249 -19.78 0.89 3.21
N GLN A 250 -21.07 0.68 2.94
CA GLN A 250 -21.92 -0.20 3.74
C GLN A 250 -21.40 -1.64 3.77
N GLN A 251 -20.97 -2.15 2.62
CA GLN A 251 -20.41 -3.50 2.51
C GLN A 251 -19.12 -3.65 3.33
N LEU A 252 -18.21 -2.68 3.27
CA LEU A 252 -16.98 -2.68 4.07
C LEU A 252 -17.26 -2.62 5.57
N GLU A 253 -18.22 -1.79 6.01
CA GLU A 253 -18.65 -1.72 7.40
C GLU A 253 -19.24 -3.05 7.89
N GLN A 254 -20.11 -3.68 7.09
CA GLN A 254 -20.67 -4.99 7.40
C GLN A 254 -19.59 -6.06 7.51
N GLN A 255 -18.63 -6.09 6.57
CA GLN A 255 -17.50 -7.03 6.62
C GLN A 255 -16.64 -6.81 7.87
N LYS A 256 -16.40 -5.56 8.26
CA LYS A 256 -15.65 -5.23 9.48
C LYS A 256 -16.38 -5.71 10.73
N GLN A 257 -17.67 -5.40 10.87
CA GLN A 257 -18.50 -5.85 11.99
C GLN A 257 -18.57 -7.38 12.07
N GLN A 258 -18.67 -8.06 10.93
CA GLN A 258 -18.68 -9.52 10.89
C GLN A 258 -17.35 -10.11 11.37
N LYS A 259 -16.20 -9.56 10.92
CA LYS A 259 -14.87 -9.98 11.39
C LYS A 259 -14.69 -9.75 12.88
N GLU A 260 -15.08 -8.58 13.39
CA GLU A 260 -15.05 -8.26 14.82
C GLU A 260 -15.94 -9.21 15.63
N SER A 261 -17.15 -9.50 15.15
CA SER A 261 -18.07 -10.45 15.79
C SER A 261 -17.48 -11.87 15.85
N VAL A 262 -16.86 -12.34 14.76
CA VAL A 262 -16.19 -13.65 14.73
C VAL A 262 -15.01 -13.70 15.69
N LEU A 263 -14.18 -12.65 15.71
CA LEU A 263 -13.04 -12.55 16.62
C LEU A 263 -13.49 -12.56 18.09
N GLN A 264 -14.49 -11.75 18.42
CA GLN A 264 -15.07 -11.68 19.76
C GLN A 264 -15.61 -13.04 20.23
N ARG A 265 -16.33 -13.76 19.35
CA ARG A 265 -16.82 -15.10 19.66
C ARG A 265 -15.67 -16.08 19.89
N GLY A 266 -14.59 -15.96 19.12
CA GLY A 266 -13.39 -16.78 19.29
C GLY A 266 -12.72 -16.55 20.64
N LEU A 267 -12.49 -15.28 21.01
CA LEU A 267 -11.93 -14.89 22.31
C LEU A 267 -12.79 -15.38 23.47
N ASN A 268 -14.10 -15.13 23.42
CA ASN A 268 -15.02 -15.59 24.46
C ASN A 268 -14.98 -17.12 24.66
N ARG A 269 -14.81 -17.90 23.58
CA ARG A 269 -14.68 -19.36 23.68
C ARG A 269 -13.37 -19.78 24.37
N VAL A 270 -12.27 -19.08 24.10
CA VAL A 270 -10.99 -19.33 24.76
C VAL A 270 -11.09 -19.04 26.25
N ASP A 271 -11.67 -17.90 26.61
CA ASP A 271 -11.88 -17.49 28.01
C ASP A 271 -12.74 -18.52 28.76
N GLN A 272 -13.87 -18.93 28.17
CA GLN A 272 -14.74 -19.97 28.74
C GLN A 272 -14.01 -21.31 28.90
N GLY A 273 -13.22 -21.71 27.91
CA GLY A 273 -12.42 -22.93 27.98
C GLY A 273 -11.36 -22.87 29.07
N PHE A 274 -10.72 -21.72 29.26
CA PHE A 274 -9.73 -21.49 30.32
C PHE A 274 -10.38 -21.53 31.70
N GLU A 275 -11.51 -20.84 31.91
CA GLU A 275 -12.28 -20.91 33.16
C GLU A 275 -12.72 -22.34 33.49
N GLN A 276 -13.18 -23.09 32.50
CA GLN A 276 -13.59 -24.47 32.69
C GLN A 276 -12.39 -25.37 33.03
N TRP A 277 -11.24 -25.15 32.40
CA TRP A 277 -10.00 -25.85 32.73
C TRP A 277 -9.57 -25.55 34.18
N GLN A 278 -9.60 -24.28 34.61
CA GLN A 278 -9.29 -23.89 35.99
C GLN A 278 -10.21 -24.58 37.01
N LYS A 279 -11.53 -24.58 36.75
CA LYS A 279 -12.51 -25.29 37.59
C LYS A 279 -12.22 -26.79 37.66
N ASN A 280 -11.85 -27.40 36.54
CA ASN A 280 -11.49 -28.82 36.50
C ASN A 280 -10.22 -29.12 37.31
N GLN A 281 -9.20 -28.25 37.25
CA GLN A 281 -8.00 -28.39 38.08
C GLN A 281 -8.33 -28.28 39.57
N GLU A 282 -9.15 -27.30 39.95
CA GLU A 282 -9.56 -27.10 41.33
C GLU A 282 -10.40 -28.26 41.86
N ASN A 283 -11.38 -28.74 41.10
CA ASN A 283 -12.16 -29.92 41.44
C ASN A 283 -11.26 -31.15 41.62
N LYS A 284 -10.29 -31.35 40.72
CA LYS A 284 -9.32 -32.46 40.84
C LYS A 284 -8.46 -32.34 42.10
N ARG A 285 -8.05 -31.11 42.48
CA ARG A 285 -7.32 -30.85 43.73
C ARG A 285 -8.18 -31.22 44.95
N LEU A 286 -9.43 -30.74 45.00
CA LEU A 286 -10.37 -31.03 46.08
C LEU A 286 -10.68 -32.53 46.21
N GLU A 287 -10.82 -33.23 45.08
CA GLU A 287 -11.00 -34.70 45.03
C GLU A 287 -9.80 -35.42 45.68
N LEU A 288 -8.58 -35.02 45.32
CA LEU A 288 -7.35 -35.58 45.89
C LEU A 288 -7.22 -35.30 47.39
N GLU A 289 -7.59 -34.10 47.84
CA GLU A 289 -7.62 -33.74 49.26
C GLU A 289 -8.60 -34.61 50.05
N ARG A 290 -9.84 -34.78 49.55
CA ARG A 290 -10.85 -35.65 50.16
C ARG A 290 -10.38 -37.11 50.24
N GLN A 291 -9.75 -37.62 49.18
CA GLN A 291 -9.18 -38.97 49.18
C GLN A 291 -8.05 -39.12 50.21
N ALA A 292 -7.18 -38.11 50.34
CA ALA A 292 -6.10 -38.11 51.32
C ALA A 292 -6.63 -38.03 52.76
N GLU A 293 -7.70 -37.28 52.99
CA GLU A 293 -8.37 -37.19 54.29
C GLU A 293 -9.06 -38.50 54.67
N MET A 294 -9.81 -39.12 53.75
CA MET A 294 -10.40 -40.45 53.98
C MET A 294 -9.33 -41.49 54.32
N LYS A 295 -8.19 -41.51 53.60
CA LYS A 295 -7.08 -42.40 53.93
C LYS A 295 -6.52 -42.14 55.32
N ARG A 296 -6.31 -40.88 55.70
CA ARG A 296 -5.85 -40.50 57.05
C ARG A 296 -6.82 -40.97 58.12
N GLN A 297 -8.13 -40.84 57.89
CA GLN A 297 -9.16 -41.30 58.83
C GLN A 297 -9.15 -42.83 58.96
N GLN A 298 -9.07 -43.56 57.85
CA GLN A 298 -8.94 -45.03 57.86
C GLN A 298 -7.70 -45.51 58.62
N GLU A 299 -6.56 -44.83 58.44
CA GLU A 299 -5.31 -45.12 59.16
C GLU A 299 -5.49 -44.92 60.67
N LEU A 300 -6.09 -43.81 61.08
CA LEU A 300 -6.38 -43.51 62.50
C LEU A 300 -7.32 -44.53 63.11
N ASP A 301 -8.37 -44.92 62.40
CA ASP A 301 -9.34 -45.92 62.87
C ASP A 301 -8.69 -47.30 63.00
N LYS A 302 -7.80 -47.67 62.06
CA LYS A 302 -6.99 -48.89 62.16
C LYS A 302 -6.07 -48.85 63.38
N GLN A 303 -5.36 -47.75 63.61
CA GLN A 303 -4.51 -47.58 64.79
C GLN A 303 -5.29 -47.66 66.10
N ARG A 304 -6.49 -47.06 66.15
CA ARG A 304 -7.39 -47.17 67.31
C ARG A 304 -7.83 -48.61 67.56
N ALA A 305 -8.21 -49.33 66.51
CA ALA A 305 -8.58 -50.74 66.61
C ALA A 305 -7.40 -51.61 67.10
N GLU A 306 -6.19 -51.39 66.58
CA GLU A 306 -4.97 -52.07 67.05
C GLU A 306 -4.65 -51.76 68.51
N GLN A 307 -4.78 -50.50 68.94
CA GLN A 307 -4.59 -50.11 70.34
C GLN A 307 -5.65 -50.74 71.26
N ALA A 308 -6.92 -50.79 70.83
CA ALA A 308 -8.00 -51.44 71.57
C ALA A 308 -7.73 -52.95 71.74
N ASN A 309 -7.33 -53.63 70.67
CA ASN A 309 -6.92 -55.04 70.74
C ASN A 309 -5.73 -55.25 71.67
N ARG A 310 -4.68 -54.40 71.60
CA ARG A 310 -3.53 -54.49 72.53
C ARG A 310 -3.93 -54.29 73.99
N LYS A 311 -4.88 -53.38 74.27
CA LYS A 311 -5.42 -53.18 75.63
C LYS A 311 -6.23 -54.40 76.10
N ALA A 312 -7.04 -54.98 75.23
CA ALA A 312 -7.80 -56.19 75.54
C ALA A 312 -6.89 -57.40 75.83
N SER A 313 -5.82 -57.59 75.04
CA SER A 313 -4.82 -58.63 75.28
C SER A 313 -4.04 -58.42 76.59
N ARG A 314 -3.68 -57.18 76.94
CA ARG A 314 -3.03 -56.86 78.23
C ARG A 314 -3.90 -57.12 79.45
N ASN A 315 -5.21 -56.94 79.35
CA ASN A 315 -6.14 -57.24 80.45
C ASN A 315 -6.31 -58.75 80.64
N LEU A 316 -6.25 -59.55 79.56
CA LEU A 316 -6.28 -61.01 79.64
C LEU A 316 -5.00 -61.59 80.28
N ASP A 317 -3.84 -60.96 80.09
CA ASP A 317 -2.58 -61.37 80.74
C ASP A 317 -2.53 -60.99 82.24
N ASN A 318 -3.28 -59.97 82.68
CA ASN A 318 -3.31 -59.52 84.08
C ASN A 318 -4.29 -60.30 84.97
N ASP A 319 -5.28 -60.98 84.40
CA ASP A 319 -6.23 -61.85 85.13
C ASP A 319 -5.73 -63.31 85.26
N GLY A 320 -4.51 -63.61 84.78
CA GLY A 320 -3.89 -64.94 84.86
C GLY A 320 -3.20 -65.29 86.19
N TRP A 321 -3.14 -64.40 87.17
CA TRP A 321 -2.51 -64.66 88.49
C TRP A 321 -3.43 -64.22 89.63
N SER A 322 -4.51 -64.96 89.86
CA SER A 322 -5.03 -65.15 91.21
C SER A 322 -5.64 -66.54 91.32
N ARG A 323 -5.16 -67.21 92.37
CA ARG A 323 -5.28 -68.64 92.72
C ARG A 323 -6.68 -69.21 92.72
#